data_AF-M2XH00-F1
#
_entry.id   AF-M2XH00-F1
#
_cell.length_a   1.000
_cell.length_b   1.000
_cell.length_c   1.000
_cell.angle_alpha   90.00
_cell.angle_beta   90.00
_cell.angle_gamma   90.00
#
_symmetry.space_group_name_H-M   'P 1'
#
loop_
_entity.id
_entity.type
_entity.pdbx_description
1 polymer ?
#
loop_
_entity_poly.entity_id
_entity_poly.type
_entity_poly.pdbx_seq_one_letter_code
_entity_poly.pdbx_strand_id
1 'polypeptide(L)'
;MIREHGVADWRSFEENGRQFICSSKVADGIKTELHDAIVAAGTDICDLPSALSDEVPLAVLKQFGIELASEIGGEIRPEGDHVVYVPANYSAAVEDKLRQIKETRLRELIQELEKEGYCIIEPEMANAENSRVAGEELESAVLKQYRELHPDKPAPQSMNIKSDNPYLQSTGSWPTQNMVLIITPYRLDEQLTLMEAAMRQHTKDVWQKDPRTATTESIMKTVNNGALDMGEEWMLSKLVVLSEHHERIREAVQEQVRELNDEDHQRLVQLTEARLIMPFQLYVAGISSIEDATLKQHLEDFVADHFRLEVVPQIVKAAREQSLLSDRSRERDMDKFRTTSAEAKNFAALQACMSKLQKKLKIEVASSEVVKHAKYRTLQAAVKSMRHMSRGSDVLQNLIWILLARHSEGLFMSSGKDTSRMIKQYSIVGDAEMATNLSTWRDLLKAGEQTKDDMNAMQEAAKRVVEELTPLLRRESSVSSQHTAPRPAGARSTPLSGRKSSHATEDVGNSAPPKEWQP
;
A
#
# COMPACT_ATOMS: atom_id res chain seq x y z
N MET A 1 -42.19 43.89 72.52
CA MET A 1 -42.38 45.31 72.17
C MET A 1 -43.14 45.45 70.84
N ILE A 2 -44.23 44.68 70.62
CA ILE A 2 -45.11 44.75 69.44
C ILE A 2 -46.56 44.44 69.90
N ARG A 3 -47.05 45.15 70.92
CA ARG A 3 -48.43 44.92 71.43
C ARG A 3 -49.31 46.17 71.52
N GLU A 4 -48.83 47.34 71.10
CA GLU A 4 -49.61 48.59 71.24
C GLU A 4 -49.65 49.46 69.98
N HIS A 5 -49.28 48.94 68.81
CA HIS A 5 -49.61 49.55 67.52
C HIS A 5 -50.54 48.61 66.77
N GLY A 6 -51.63 49.17 66.22
CA GLY A 6 -52.79 48.44 65.68
C GLY A 6 -52.43 47.14 64.97
N VAL A 7 -53.02 46.04 65.44
CA VAL A 7 -52.78 44.64 65.05
C VAL A 7 -53.26 44.32 63.63
N ALA A 8 -53.55 45.33 62.79
CA ALA A 8 -54.21 45.12 61.51
C ALA A 8 -53.27 44.82 60.32
N ASP A 9 -51.94 44.98 60.47
CA ASP A 9 -51.04 45.07 59.30
C ASP A 9 -49.79 44.17 59.32
N TRP A 10 -49.76 43.09 60.10
CA TRP A 10 -48.61 42.16 60.14
C TRP A 10 -49.00 40.73 59.76
N ARG A 11 -48.20 40.10 58.88
CA ARG A 11 -48.31 38.66 58.52
C ARG A 11 -47.19 37.87 59.20
N SER A 12 -47.49 36.70 59.73
CA SER A 12 -46.51 35.79 60.35
C SER A 12 -46.30 34.53 59.54
N PHE A 13 -45.05 34.09 59.41
CA PHE A 13 -44.61 32.88 58.70
C PHE A 13 -43.81 32.02 59.66
N GLU A 14 -43.91 30.70 59.58
CA GLU A 14 -43.15 29.78 60.44
C GLU A 14 -42.39 28.76 59.59
N GLU A 15 -41.09 28.63 59.84
CA GLU A 15 -40.25 27.61 59.22
C GLU A 15 -39.19 27.14 60.21
N ASN A 16 -39.03 25.83 60.35
CA ASN A 16 -38.07 25.20 61.27
C ASN A 16 -38.16 25.74 62.71
N GLY A 17 -39.37 26.05 63.19
CA GLY A 17 -39.64 26.59 64.53
C GLY A 17 -39.23 28.04 64.74
N ARG A 18 -38.83 28.76 63.70
CA ARG A 18 -38.61 30.22 63.71
C ARG A 18 -39.84 30.93 63.16
N GLN A 19 -40.34 31.91 63.90
CA GLN A 19 -41.44 32.77 63.47
C GLN A 19 -40.89 34.06 62.86
N PHE A 20 -41.21 34.29 61.59
CA PHE A 20 -40.91 35.51 60.85
C PHE A 20 -42.16 36.37 60.81
N ILE A 21 -42.03 37.69 60.99
CA ILE A 21 -43.15 38.64 60.86
C ILE A 21 -42.78 39.71 59.84
N CYS A 22 -43.70 39.99 58.92
CA CYS A 22 -43.52 40.97 57.86
C CYS A 22 -44.68 41.98 57.91
N SER A 23 -44.39 43.27 57.76
CA SER A 23 -45.43 44.30 57.66
C SER A 23 -46.15 44.16 56.32
N SER A 24 -47.42 44.55 56.25
CA SER A 24 -48.23 44.50 55.01
C SER A 24 -47.52 45.18 53.85
N LYS A 25 -46.95 46.37 54.08
CA LYS A 25 -46.17 47.11 53.06
C LYS A 25 -44.96 46.34 52.52
N VAL A 26 -44.21 45.62 53.37
CA VAL A 26 -43.04 44.84 52.93
C VAL A 26 -43.50 43.53 52.27
N ALA A 27 -44.56 42.90 52.77
CA ALA A 27 -45.17 41.73 52.16
C ALA A 27 -45.69 42.02 50.74
N ASP A 28 -46.35 43.16 50.56
CA ASP A 28 -46.84 43.61 49.25
C ASP A 28 -45.68 43.95 48.31
N GLY A 29 -44.59 44.53 48.82
CA GLY A 29 -43.35 44.76 48.07
C GLY A 29 -42.72 43.46 47.57
N ILE A 30 -42.49 42.49 48.47
CA ILE A 30 -41.92 41.18 48.12
C ILE A 30 -42.83 40.44 47.14
N LYS A 31 -44.15 40.47 47.34
CA LYS A 31 -45.11 39.86 46.39
C LYS A 31 -45.06 40.50 45.01
N THR A 32 -44.93 41.83 44.96
CA THR A 32 -44.82 42.56 43.68
C THR A 32 -43.53 42.18 42.97
N GLU A 33 -42.40 42.17 43.68
CA GLU A 33 -41.11 41.79 43.12
C GLU A 33 -41.08 40.31 42.67
N LEU A 34 -41.67 39.40 43.45
CA LEU A 34 -41.84 37.99 43.07
C LEU A 34 -42.72 37.83 41.83
N HIS A 35 -43.85 38.54 41.80
CA HIS A 35 -44.76 38.52 40.67
C HIS A 35 -44.04 39.02 39.41
N ASP A 36 -43.34 40.14 39.49
CA ASP A 36 -42.58 40.70 38.37
C ASP A 36 -41.46 39.78 37.92
N ALA A 37 -40.75 39.12 38.84
CA ALA A 37 -39.74 38.12 38.53
C ALA A 37 -40.32 36.88 37.83
N ILE A 38 -41.43 36.35 38.32
CA ILE A 38 -42.14 35.20 37.73
C ILE A 38 -42.65 35.55 36.33
N VAL A 39 -43.27 36.72 36.18
CA VAL A 39 -43.77 37.21 34.89
C VAL A 39 -42.61 37.47 33.92
N ALA A 40 -41.48 38.00 34.41
CA ALA A 40 -40.28 38.21 33.60
C ALA A 40 -39.61 36.90 33.16
N ALA A 41 -39.62 35.86 34.01
CA ALA A 41 -39.14 34.53 33.65
C ALA A 41 -40.02 33.84 32.59
N GLY A 42 -41.30 34.21 32.52
CA GLY A 42 -42.23 33.76 31.50
C GLY A 42 -42.44 32.24 31.56
N THR A 43 -41.85 31.52 30.61
CA THR A 43 -41.94 30.06 30.51
C THR A 43 -40.74 29.32 31.07
N ASP A 44 -39.72 30.00 31.56
CA ASP A 44 -38.53 29.38 32.16
C ASP A 44 -38.71 29.17 33.68
N ILE A 45 -37.91 28.28 34.28
CA ILE A 45 -37.88 28.12 35.74
C ILE A 45 -37.32 29.41 36.35
N CYS A 46 -38.05 29.97 37.32
CA CYS A 46 -37.62 31.14 38.06
C CYS A 46 -37.04 30.73 39.41
N ASP A 47 -35.75 30.98 39.62
CA ASP A 47 -35.10 30.81 40.94
C ASP A 47 -35.44 32.00 41.83
N LEU A 48 -36.39 31.81 42.75
CA LEU A 48 -36.99 32.90 43.52
C LEU A 48 -35.97 33.59 44.47
N PRO A 49 -35.07 32.87 45.16
CA PRO A 49 -33.97 33.49 45.91
C PRO A 49 -33.08 34.41 45.07
N SER A 50 -32.71 34.00 43.85
CA SER A 50 -31.84 34.79 42.97
C SER A 50 -32.52 36.03 42.38
N ALA A 51 -33.86 36.04 42.36
CA ALA A 51 -34.64 37.14 41.81
C ALA A 51 -34.91 38.27 42.82
N LEU A 52 -34.63 38.05 44.10
CA LEU A 52 -34.89 38.99 45.20
C LEU A 52 -33.60 39.31 45.96
N SER A 53 -33.67 40.30 46.86
CA SER A 53 -32.55 40.55 47.76
C SER A 53 -32.31 39.36 48.70
N ASP A 54 -31.03 39.07 48.99
CA ASP A 54 -30.57 37.99 49.89
C ASP A 54 -31.15 38.05 51.32
N GLU A 55 -31.92 39.10 51.65
CA GLU A 55 -32.48 39.35 52.97
C GLU A 55 -33.85 38.68 53.19
N VAL A 56 -34.46 38.07 52.17
CA VAL A 56 -35.80 37.45 52.30
C VAL A 56 -35.69 35.97 52.71
N PRO A 57 -36.26 35.56 53.88
CA PRO A 57 -36.21 34.18 54.32
C PRO A 57 -36.95 33.21 53.37
N LEU A 58 -36.41 32.02 53.14
CA LEU A 58 -36.99 30.98 52.28
C LEU A 58 -38.45 30.63 52.64
N ALA A 59 -38.80 30.59 53.93
CA ALA A 59 -40.17 30.46 54.42
C ALA A 59 -41.15 31.43 53.74
N VAL A 60 -40.74 32.69 53.65
CA VAL A 60 -41.54 33.79 53.12
C VAL A 60 -41.63 33.66 51.60
N LEU A 61 -40.52 33.33 50.93
CA LEU A 61 -40.48 33.07 49.49
C LEU A 61 -41.37 31.90 49.08
N LYS A 62 -41.33 30.80 49.84
CA LYS A 62 -42.13 29.62 49.58
C LYS A 62 -43.62 29.92 49.75
N GLN A 63 -44.01 30.60 50.83
CA GLN A 63 -45.42 30.90 51.10
C GLN A 63 -45.98 31.86 50.06
N PHE A 64 -45.29 32.97 49.77
CA PHE A 64 -45.74 33.92 48.75
C PHE A 64 -45.64 33.35 47.34
N GLY A 65 -44.62 32.53 47.06
CA GLY A 65 -44.51 31.79 45.80
C GLY A 65 -45.68 30.85 45.59
N ILE A 66 -46.15 30.13 46.62
CA ILE A 66 -47.32 29.24 46.51
C ILE A 66 -48.59 30.06 46.26
N GLU A 67 -48.78 31.17 46.98
CA GLU A 67 -49.91 32.09 46.76
C GLU A 67 -49.90 32.59 45.30
N LEU A 68 -48.77 33.09 44.81
CA LEU A 68 -48.63 33.57 43.43
C LEU A 68 -48.77 32.46 42.39
N ALA A 69 -48.23 31.26 42.64
CA ALA A 69 -48.37 30.12 41.75
C ALA A 69 -49.83 29.66 41.60
N SER A 70 -50.62 29.81 42.67
CA SER A 70 -52.07 29.53 42.63
C SER A 70 -52.86 30.58 41.82
N GLU A 71 -52.37 31.82 41.76
CA GLU A 71 -52.98 32.92 41.01
C GLU A 71 -52.61 32.88 39.51
N ILE A 72 -51.32 32.65 39.21
CA ILE A 72 -50.76 32.76 37.85
C ILE A 72 -50.74 31.41 37.11
N GLY A 73 -50.75 30.29 37.85
CA GLY A 73 -50.70 28.94 37.32
C GLY A 73 -49.27 28.40 37.20
N GLY A 74 -48.90 27.54 38.14
CA GLY A 74 -47.61 26.84 38.17
C GLY A 74 -47.45 26.06 39.47
N GLU A 75 -46.25 25.58 39.73
CA GLU A 75 -45.93 24.93 40.99
C GLU A 75 -44.61 25.46 41.57
N ILE A 76 -44.54 25.51 42.90
CA ILE A 76 -43.31 25.82 43.62
C ILE A 76 -42.65 24.51 44.01
N ARG A 77 -41.42 24.28 43.56
CA ARG A 77 -40.63 23.10 43.92
C ARG A 77 -39.43 23.51 44.78
N PRO A 78 -39.22 22.86 45.93
CA PRO A 78 -37.97 23.00 46.68
C PRO A 78 -36.88 22.17 45.99
N GLU A 79 -35.76 22.80 45.63
CA GLU A 79 -34.57 22.14 45.08
C GLU A 79 -33.35 22.44 45.98
N GLY A 80 -33.06 21.54 46.92
CA GLY A 80 -31.99 21.75 47.90
C GLY A 80 -32.28 22.95 48.82
N ASP A 81 -31.37 23.92 48.84
CA ASP A 81 -31.50 25.18 49.59
C ASP A 81 -32.24 26.29 48.80
N HIS A 82 -32.80 25.96 47.63
CA HIS A 82 -33.50 26.90 46.76
C HIS A 82 -34.98 26.58 46.65
N VAL A 83 -35.77 27.60 46.30
CA VAL A 83 -37.19 27.48 45.98
C VAL A 83 -37.38 28.00 44.56
N VAL A 84 -37.77 27.11 43.65
CA VAL A 84 -37.96 27.45 42.25
C VAL A 84 -39.45 27.45 41.89
N TYR A 85 -39.85 28.41 41.06
CA TYR A 85 -41.16 28.41 40.42
C TYR A 85 -41.07 27.73 39.06
N VAL A 86 -41.92 26.72 38.84
CA VAL A 86 -42.07 26.00 37.59
C VAL A 86 -43.42 26.40 36.97
N PRO A 87 -43.43 27.16 35.86
CA PRO A 87 -44.65 27.53 35.17
C PRO A 87 -45.51 26.31 34.76
N ALA A 88 -46.84 26.43 34.78
CA ALA A 88 -47.73 25.31 34.40
C ALA A 88 -47.52 24.82 32.95
N ASN A 89 -46.99 25.68 32.07
CA ASN A 89 -46.64 25.39 30.69
C ASN A 89 -45.13 25.12 30.49
N TYR A 90 -44.32 25.04 31.55
CA TYR A 90 -42.88 24.80 31.46
C TYR A 90 -42.56 23.53 30.67
N SER A 91 -43.24 22.42 30.98
CA SER A 91 -43.02 21.15 30.26
C SER A 91 -43.31 21.28 28.76
N ALA A 92 -44.41 21.95 28.38
CA ALA A 92 -44.75 22.18 26.97
C ALA A 92 -43.76 23.14 26.28
N ALA A 93 -43.34 24.20 26.95
CA ALA A 93 -42.38 25.17 26.42
C ALA A 93 -40.97 24.56 26.25
N VAL A 94 -40.54 23.73 27.20
CA VAL A 94 -39.28 22.97 27.09
C VAL A 94 -39.36 21.94 25.97
N GLU A 95 -40.47 21.21 25.85
CA GLU A 95 -40.70 20.28 24.74
C GLU A 95 -40.69 20.98 23.38
N ASP A 96 -41.35 22.14 23.26
CA ASP A 96 -41.36 22.94 22.03
C ASP A 96 -39.97 23.51 21.71
N LYS A 97 -39.23 23.99 22.71
CA LYS A 97 -37.84 24.46 22.54
C LYS A 97 -36.92 23.33 22.10
N LEU A 98 -37.02 22.16 22.72
CA LEU A 98 -36.28 20.96 22.32
C LEU A 98 -36.65 20.52 20.89
N ARG A 99 -37.94 20.57 20.55
CA ARG A 99 -38.42 20.29 19.18
C ARG A 99 -37.81 21.27 18.17
N GLN A 100 -37.82 22.56 18.45
CA GLN A 100 -37.21 23.58 17.58
C GLN A 100 -35.70 23.41 17.41
N ILE A 101 -34.99 23.07 18.49
CA ILE A 101 -33.54 22.76 18.43
C ILE A 101 -33.31 21.53 17.55
N LYS A 102 -34.06 20.45 17.76
CA LYS A 102 -33.98 19.23 16.94
C LYS A 102 -34.28 19.50 15.46
N GLU A 103 -35.34 20.26 15.16
CA GLU A 103 -35.70 20.63 13.77
C GLU A 103 -34.65 21.51 13.10
N THR A 104 -34.05 22.45 13.85
CA THR A 104 -32.97 23.30 13.34
C THR A 104 -31.74 22.46 13.03
N ARG A 105 -31.34 21.57 13.96
CA ARG A 105 -30.22 20.66 13.77
C ARG A 105 -30.44 19.70 12.60
N LEU A 106 -31.64 19.16 12.46
CA LEU A 106 -32.03 18.31 11.34
C LEU A 106 -31.87 19.04 10.00
N ARG A 107 -32.31 20.30 9.92
CA ARG A 107 -32.17 21.13 8.72
C ARG A 107 -30.70 21.38 8.36
N GLU A 108 -29.86 21.67 9.35
CA GLU A 108 -28.42 21.85 9.16
C GLU A 108 -27.75 20.59 8.61
N LEU A 109 -28.05 19.42 9.19
CA LEU A 109 -27.48 18.14 8.75
C LEU A 109 -27.88 17.80 7.31
N ILE A 110 -29.14 18.08 6.93
CA ILE A 110 -29.61 17.88 5.56
C ILE A 110 -28.89 18.84 4.60
N GLN A 111 -28.72 20.10 4.99
CA GLN A 111 -28.01 21.08 4.18
C GLN A 111 -26.53 20.70 3.99
N GLU A 112 -25.88 20.19 5.05
CA GLU A 112 -24.51 19.68 4.98
C GLU A 112 -24.43 18.46 4.05
N LEU A 113 -25.36 17.51 4.19
CA LEU A 113 -25.45 16.33 3.33
C LEU A 113 -25.71 16.68 1.85
N GLU A 114 -26.47 17.74 1.56
CA GLU A 114 -26.69 18.24 0.20
C GLU A 114 -25.45 18.93 -0.38
N LYS A 115 -24.71 19.69 0.45
CA LYS A 115 -23.57 20.50 0.03
C LYS A 115 -22.28 19.69 -0.10
N GLU A 116 -21.94 18.94 0.95
CA GLU A 116 -20.69 18.20 1.08
C GLU A 116 -20.85 16.72 0.69
N GLY A 117 -22.09 16.24 0.57
CA GLY A 117 -22.38 14.84 0.26
C GLY A 117 -22.26 13.90 1.45
N TYR A 118 -21.96 14.42 2.65
CA TYR A 118 -21.96 13.70 3.93
C TYR A 118 -22.31 14.64 5.09
N CYS A 119 -22.71 14.08 6.23
CA CYS A 119 -22.83 14.80 7.50
C CYS A 119 -22.54 13.86 8.68
N ILE A 120 -22.16 14.42 9.83
CA ILE A 120 -21.80 13.65 11.03
C ILE A 120 -22.81 13.92 12.13
N ILE A 121 -23.39 12.85 12.69
CA ILE A 121 -24.20 12.91 13.90
C ILE A 121 -23.29 12.55 15.08
N GLU A 122 -22.99 13.57 15.88
CA GLU A 122 -22.27 13.41 17.14
C GLU A 122 -23.25 13.04 18.26
N PRO A 123 -22.87 12.18 19.21
CA PRO A 123 -23.69 11.93 20.38
C PRO A 123 -23.80 13.22 21.20
N GLU A 124 -25.03 13.66 21.51
CA GLU A 124 -25.22 14.75 22.46
C GLU A 124 -24.60 14.35 23.81
N MET A 125 -23.78 15.24 24.39
CA MET A 125 -23.02 15.02 25.64
C MET A 125 -23.89 14.84 26.90
N ALA A 126 -25.22 14.79 26.77
CA ALA A 126 -26.13 14.52 27.88
C ALA A 126 -26.18 13.01 28.21
N ASN A 127 -26.47 12.66 29.47
CA ASN A 127 -26.52 11.31 30.05
C ASN A 127 -26.59 10.14 29.05
N ALA A 128 -25.56 9.28 29.08
CA ALA A 128 -25.22 8.29 28.05
C ALA A 128 -26.36 7.33 27.60
N GLU A 129 -27.35 7.07 28.44
CA GLU A 129 -28.48 6.21 28.08
C GLU A 129 -29.54 6.93 27.22
N ASN A 130 -29.81 8.21 27.48
CA ASN A 130 -30.78 8.99 26.70
C ASN A 130 -30.17 9.49 25.36
N SER A 131 -28.85 9.61 25.30
CA SER A 131 -28.12 10.07 24.11
C SER A 131 -28.21 9.08 22.93
N ARG A 132 -28.20 7.77 23.20
CA ARG A 132 -28.29 6.75 22.13
C ARG A 132 -29.63 6.78 21.40
N VAL A 133 -30.73 6.84 22.15
CA VAL A 133 -32.09 6.89 21.57
C VAL A 133 -32.28 8.16 20.75
N ALA A 134 -31.75 9.30 21.23
CA ALA A 134 -31.81 10.56 20.49
C ALA A 134 -31.01 10.51 19.17
N GLY A 135 -29.87 9.82 19.13
CA GLY A 135 -29.06 9.66 17.91
C GLY A 135 -29.76 8.84 16.82
N GLU A 136 -30.35 7.70 17.17
CA GLU A 136 -31.06 6.82 16.23
C GLU A 136 -32.32 7.49 15.66
N GLU A 137 -33.03 8.26 16.47
CA GLU A 137 -34.17 9.08 16.04
C GLU A 137 -33.74 10.15 15.02
N LEU A 138 -32.64 10.86 15.31
CA LEU A 138 -32.14 11.91 14.43
C LEU A 138 -31.60 11.33 13.11
N GLU A 139 -30.88 10.21 13.15
CA GLU A 139 -30.44 9.47 11.96
C GLU A 139 -31.63 9.10 11.07
N SER A 140 -32.66 8.49 11.65
CA SER A 140 -33.87 8.09 10.94
C SER A 140 -34.60 9.30 10.32
N ALA A 141 -34.64 10.43 11.03
CA ALA A 141 -35.23 11.67 10.55
C ALA A 141 -34.46 12.26 9.36
N VAL A 142 -33.13 12.32 9.43
CA VAL A 142 -32.27 12.80 8.33
C VAL A 142 -32.48 11.96 7.07
N LEU A 143 -32.39 10.63 7.20
CA LEU A 143 -32.55 9.71 6.07
C LEU A 143 -33.94 9.82 5.43
N LYS A 144 -35.00 9.95 6.24
CA LYS A 144 -36.37 10.10 5.76
C LYS A 144 -36.55 11.42 5.02
N GLN A 145 -36.17 12.54 5.62
CA GLN A 145 -36.37 13.87 5.04
C GLN A 145 -35.53 14.08 3.78
N TYR A 146 -34.29 13.58 3.74
CA TYR A 146 -33.47 13.62 2.53
C TYR A 146 -34.12 12.85 1.37
N ARG A 147 -34.70 11.67 1.64
CA ARG A 147 -35.40 10.86 0.64
C ARG A 147 -36.65 11.54 0.09
N GLU A 148 -37.38 12.26 0.95
CA GLU A 148 -38.55 13.06 0.54
C GLU A 148 -38.14 14.24 -0.35
N LEU A 149 -37.01 14.88 -0.08
CA LEU A 149 -36.48 16.00 -0.88
C LEU A 149 -35.86 15.55 -2.20
N HIS A 150 -35.25 14.37 -2.26
CA HIS A 150 -34.52 13.86 -3.44
C HIS A 150 -34.97 12.45 -3.83
N PRO A 151 -36.22 12.26 -4.32
CA PRO A 151 -36.74 10.93 -4.64
C PRO A 151 -36.00 10.22 -5.78
N ASP A 152 -35.34 10.97 -6.66
CA ASP A 152 -34.60 10.45 -7.82
C ASP A 152 -33.15 10.06 -7.50
N LYS A 153 -32.63 10.41 -6.32
CA LYS A 153 -31.26 10.11 -5.91
C LYS A 153 -31.20 8.81 -5.09
N PRO A 154 -30.09 8.05 -5.17
CA PRO A 154 -29.92 6.89 -4.31
C PRO A 154 -29.89 7.33 -2.84
N ALA A 155 -30.53 6.55 -1.97
CA ALA A 155 -30.64 6.88 -0.56
C ALA A 155 -29.26 6.96 0.11
N PRO A 156 -29.01 7.95 0.99
CA PRO A 156 -27.82 7.99 1.81
C PRO A 156 -27.66 6.73 2.66
N GLN A 157 -26.42 6.37 2.92
CA GLN A 157 -26.03 5.27 3.80
C GLN A 157 -25.62 5.82 5.16
N SER A 158 -26.03 5.13 6.21
CA SER A 158 -25.61 5.41 7.58
C SER A 158 -24.57 4.39 8.01
N MET A 159 -23.46 4.89 8.59
CA MET A 159 -22.36 4.08 9.07
C MET A 159 -22.08 4.37 10.54
N ASN A 160 -22.18 3.32 11.35
CA ASN A 160 -21.77 3.37 12.75
C ASN A 160 -20.24 3.31 12.85
N ILE A 161 -19.65 4.35 13.43
CA ILE A 161 -18.21 4.42 13.68
C ILE A 161 -17.91 3.67 14.98
N LYS A 162 -17.35 2.47 14.85
CA LYS A 162 -17.11 1.58 16.01
C LYS A 162 -15.84 2.00 16.76
N SER A 163 -15.95 2.17 18.08
CA SER A 163 -14.80 2.42 18.98
C SER A 163 -13.83 1.24 19.06
N ASP A 164 -14.32 0.02 18.78
CA ASP A 164 -13.61 -1.23 19.05
C ASP A 164 -12.62 -1.60 17.93
N ASN A 165 -12.40 -0.70 16.98
CA ASN A 165 -11.44 -0.93 15.92
C ASN A 165 -10.02 -1.02 16.54
N PRO A 166 -9.31 -2.17 16.41
CA PRO A 166 -7.99 -2.37 17.03
C PRO A 166 -6.94 -1.35 16.59
N TYR A 167 -7.17 -0.64 15.49
CA TYR A 167 -6.27 0.40 15.00
C TYR A 167 -6.44 1.77 15.69
N LEU A 168 -7.45 1.94 16.55
CA LEU A 168 -7.76 3.20 17.24
C LEU A 168 -7.10 3.39 18.62
N GLN A 169 -6.46 2.37 19.18
CA GLN A 169 -6.03 2.40 20.59
C GLN A 169 -4.93 3.43 20.92
N SER A 170 -4.26 4.03 19.92
CA SER A 170 -3.07 4.86 20.15
C SER A 170 -3.25 6.36 19.88
N THR A 171 -4.33 6.81 19.26
CA THR A 171 -4.51 8.24 18.94
C THR A 171 -5.43 8.89 19.96
N GLY A 172 -4.83 9.57 20.94
CA GLY A 172 -5.56 10.24 22.02
C GLY A 172 -6.63 11.24 21.53
N SER A 173 -7.64 11.42 22.37
CA SER A 173 -8.57 12.56 22.39
C SER A 173 -9.70 12.62 21.36
N TRP A 174 -10.07 11.55 20.66
CA TRP A 174 -11.31 11.60 19.85
C TRP A 174 -12.47 10.92 20.60
N PRO A 175 -13.58 11.64 20.89
CA PRO A 175 -14.80 11.05 21.42
C PRO A 175 -15.49 10.24 20.30
N THR A 176 -14.89 9.13 19.89
CA THR A 176 -15.39 8.25 18.82
C THR A 176 -16.54 7.36 19.29
N GLN A 177 -17.00 7.49 20.54
CA GLN A 177 -18.08 6.66 21.05
C GLN A 177 -19.40 7.07 20.38
N ASN A 178 -19.91 6.18 19.52
CA ASN A 178 -21.24 6.27 18.90
C ASN A 178 -21.43 7.44 17.90
N MET A 179 -20.40 7.85 17.16
CA MET A 179 -20.60 8.74 16.01
C MET A 179 -21.29 7.98 14.85
N VAL A 180 -22.24 8.64 14.18
CA VAL A 180 -22.90 8.12 12.97
C VAL A 180 -22.54 9.01 11.78
N LEU A 181 -21.93 8.42 10.76
CA LEU A 181 -21.63 9.09 9.49
C LEU A 181 -22.76 8.78 8.50
N ILE A 182 -23.47 9.82 8.04
CA ILE A 182 -24.43 9.70 6.94
C ILE A 182 -23.75 10.23 5.67
N ILE A 183 -23.70 9.42 4.63
CA ILE A 183 -23.03 9.76 3.37
C ILE A 183 -23.87 9.37 2.17
N THR A 184 -23.84 10.18 1.12
CA THR A 184 -24.44 9.83 -0.17
C THR A 184 -23.62 8.74 -0.88
N PRO A 185 -24.23 7.78 -1.59
CA PRO A 185 -23.48 6.69 -2.22
C PRO A 185 -22.43 7.14 -3.23
N TYR A 186 -22.70 8.21 -3.97
CA TYR A 186 -21.73 8.79 -4.91
C TYR A 186 -20.50 9.32 -4.19
N ARG A 187 -20.70 10.09 -3.11
CA ARG A 187 -19.60 10.66 -2.33
C ARG A 187 -18.77 9.58 -1.64
N LEU A 188 -19.43 8.54 -1.14
CA LEU A 188 -18.74 7.39 -0.54
C LEU A 188 -17.86 6.66 -1.55
N ASP A 189 -18.36 6.37 -2.76
CA ASP A 189 -17.58 5.67 -3.77
C ASP A 189 -16.41 6.52 -4.31
N GLU A 190 -16.62 7.83 -4.49
CA GLU A 190 -15.56 8.79 -4.78
C GLU A 190 -14.47 8.73 -3.70
N GLN A 191 -14.87 8.82 -2.42
CA GLN A 191 -13.92 8.79 -1.31
C GLN A 191 -13.17 7.46 -1.25
N LEU A 192 -13.86 6.33 -1.38
CA LEU A 192 -13.23 5.02 -1.38
C LEU A 192 -12.22 4.89 -2.51
N THR A 193 -12.55 5.37 -3.71
CA THR A 193 -11.65 5.35 -4.87
C THR A 193 -10.39 6.21 -4.62
N LEU A 194 -10.56 7.41 -4.06
CA LEU A 194 -9.45 8.29 -3.69
C LEU A 194 -8.56 7.64 -2.62
N MET A 195 -9.17 7.05 -1.60
CA MET A 195 -8.46 6.35 -0.53
C MET A 195 -7.72 5.13 -1.04
N GLU A 196 -8.33 4.30 -1.88
CA GLU A 196 -7.66 3.15 -2.50
C GLU A 196 -6.43 3.59 -3.30
N ALA A 197 -6.55 4.65 -4.11
CA ALA A 197 -5.44 5.18 -4.88
C ALA A 197 -4.31 5.71 -3.98
N ALA A 198 -4.65 6.51 -2.96
CA ALA A 198 -3.70 7.04 -1.99
C ALA A 198 -3.01 5.92 -1.21
N MET A 199 -3.75 4.89 -0.80
CA MET A 199 -3.24 3.74 -0.08
C MET A 199 -2.32 2.87 -0.92
N ARG A 200 -2.64 2.68 -2.20
CA ARG A 200 -1.77 1.98 -3.15
C ARG A 200 -0.46 2.75 -3.34
N GLN A 201 -0.52 4.07 -3.48
CA GLN A 201 0.69 4.88 -3.63
C GLN A 201 1.53 4.85 -2.34
N HIS A 202 0.92 5.05 -1.18
CA HIS A 202 1.61 4.98 0.10
C HIS A 202 2.23 3.59 0.34
N THR A 203 1.54 2.52 -0.05
CA THR A 203 2.08 1.15 -0.03
C THR A 203 3.36 1.05 -0.85
N LYS A 204 3.39 1.61 -2.07
CA LYS A 204 4.59 1.66 -2.92
C LYS A 204 5.72 2.45 -2.25
N ASP A 205 5.41 3.59 -1.64
CA ASP A 205 6.41 4.44 -0.99
C ASP A 205 7.04 3.76 0.23
N VAL A 206 6.22 3.08 1.04
CA VAL A 206 6.71 2.27 2.17
C VAL A 206 7.52 1.07 1.66
N TRP A 207 7.04 0.39 0.61
CA TRP A 207 7.75 -0.73 0.00
C TRP A 207 9.13 -0.33 -0.52
N GLN A 208 9.25 0.81 -1.20
CA GLN A 208 10.55 1.29 -1.71
C GLN A 208 11.56 1.60 -0.61
N LYS A 209 11.11 2.03 0.57
CA LYS A 209 11.97 2.33 1.72
C LYS A 209 12.41 1.06 2.44
N ASP A 210 11.46 0.18 2.74
CA ASP A 210 11.71 -1.08 3.41
C ASP A 210 10.62 -2.13 3.08
N PRO A 211 10.86 -2.98 2.07
CA PRO A 211 9.91 -4.03 1.69
C PRO A 211 9.58 -5.01 2.83
N ARG A 212 10.48 -5.19 3.81
CA ARG A 212 10.30 -6.19 4.88
C ARG A 212 9.28 -5.76 5.91
N THR A 213 9.12 -4.46 6.09
CA THR A 213 8.16 -3.88 7.04
C THR A 213 6.86 -3.47 6.37
N ALA A 214 6.77 -3.50 5.04
CA ALA A 214 5.59 -3.16 4.24
C ALA A 214 4.49 -4.26 4.26
N THR A 215 4.03 -4.62 5.45
CA THR A 215 2.89 -5.53 5.64
C THR A 215 1.56 -4.77 5.56
N THR A 216 0.47 -5.44 5.20
CA THR A 216 -0.89 -4.84 5.22
C THR A 216 -1.19 -4.19 6.57
N GLU A 217 -0.85 -4.85 7.67
CA GLU A 217 -1.10 -4.33 9.03
C GLU A 217 -0.29 -3.08 9.38
N SER A 218 1.00 -3.04 9.03
CA SER A 218 1.84 -1.86 9.28
C SER A 218 1.41 -0.68 8.43
N ILE A 219 1.04 -0.91 7.17
CA ILE A 219 0.52 0.12 6.27
C ILE A 219 -0.81 0.66 6.81
N MET A 220 -1.77 -0.20 7.16
CA MET A 220 -3.05 0.23 7.75
C MET A 220 -2.87 1.00 9.07
N LYS A 221 -1.86 0.66 9.89
CA LYS A 221 -1.53 1.44 11.09
C LYS A 221 -1.01 2.85 10.77
N THR A 222 -0.25 3.03 9.70
CA THR A 222 0.26 4.38 9.33
C THR A 222 -0.84 5.34 8.91
N VAL A 223 -1.91 4.86 8.30
CA VAL A 223 -3.10 5.67 7.96
C VAL A 223 -3.72 6.29 9.20
N ASN A 224 -3.90 5.48 10.24
CA ASN A 224 -4.52 5.90 11.48
C ASN A 224 -3.70 6.98 12.21
N ASN A 225 -2.39 7.00 11.99
CA ASN A 225 -1.48 8.01 12.52
C ASN A 225 -1.45 9.30 11.69
N GLY A 226 -2.29 9.44 10.66
CA GLY A 226 -2.36 10.65 9.83
C GLY A 226 -1.23 10.78 8.82
N ALA A 227 -0.59 9.67 8.42
CA ALA A 227 0.52 9.70 7.46
C ALA A 227 0.07 9.93 6.01
N LEU A 228 -1.22 9.75 5.69
CA LEU A 228 -1.75 10.05 4.36
C LEU A 228 -2.07 11.53 4.24
N ASP A 229 -1.48 12.18 3.24
CA ASP A 229 -1.87 13.52 2.82
C ASP A 229 -3.17 13.44 2.01
N MET A 230 -4.30 13.50 2.72
CA MET A 230 -5.65 13.49 2.13
C MET A 230 -6.26 14.90 2.04
N GLY A 231 -5.45 15.95 2.25
CA GLY A 231 -5.90 17.34 2.22
C GLY A 231 -6.99 17.68 3.24
N GLU A 232 -7.94 18.53 2.85
CA GLU A 232 -9.04 19.02 3.69
C GLU A 232 -10.03 17.89 4.08
N GLU A 233 -10.06 16.79 3.32
CA GLU A 233 -10.98 15.67 3.49
C GLU A 233 -10.41 14.52 4.34
N TRP A 234 -9.33 14.80 5.08
CA TRP A 234 -8.69 13.81 5.95
C TRP A 234 -9.67 13.25 7.00
N MET A 235 -10.63 14.07 7.46
CA MET A 235 -11.61 13.66 8.47
C MET A 235 -12.57 12.61 7.90
N LEU A 236 -13.14 12.86 6.71
CA LEU A 236 -14.01 11.90 6.04
C LEU A 236 -13.26 10.58 5.77
N SER A 237 -12.03 10.68 5.26
CA SER A 237 -11.16 9.52 5.04
C SER A 237 -10.97 8.68 6.30
N LYS A 238 -10.71 9.35 7.42
CA LYS A 238 -10.55 8.71 8.72
C LYS A 238 -11.84 7.99 9.12
N LEU A 239 -13.01 8.64 9.02
CA LEU A 239 -14.28 8.01 9.36
C LEU A 239 -14.60 6.79 8.49
N VAL A 240 -14.31 6.85 7.19
CA VAL A 240 -14.48 5.70 6.27
C VAL A 240 -13.57 4.53 6.66
N VAL A 241 -12.35 4.78 7.13
CA VAL A 241 -11.45 3.72 7.66
C VAL A 241 -11.92 3.15 8.99
N LEU A 242 -12.74 3.88 9.73
CA LEU A 242 -13.33 3.42 10.99
C LEU A 242 -14.69 2.74 10.81
N SER A 243 -15.25 2.77 9.59
CA SER A 243 -16.51 2.14 9.26
C SER A 243 -16.32 0.68 8.78
N GLU A 244 -17.40 0.06 8.32
CA GLU A 244 -17.36 -1.28 7.72
C GLU A 244 -16.59 -1.35 6.39
N HIS A 245 -16.30 -0.21 5.74
CA HIS A 245 -15.56 -0.17 4.48
C HIS A 245 -14.04 -0.27 4.65
N HIS A 246 -13.53 -0.34 5.88
CA HIS A 246 -12.11 -0.56 6.13
C HIS A 246 -11.57 -1.84 5.49
N GLU A 247 -12.41 -2.88 5.34
CA GLU A 247 -12.03 -4.13 4.65
C GLU A 247 -11.75 -3.88 3.17
N ARG A 248 -12.54 -3.06 2.48
CA ARG A 248 -12.29 -2.70 1.06
C ARG A 248 -10.95 -2.00 0.89
N ILE A 249 -10.62 -1.07 1.80
CA ILE A 249 -9.31 -0.40 1.81
C ILE A 249 -8.18 -1.40 2.14
N ARG A 250 -8.39 -2.28 3.12
CA ARG A 250 -7.42 -3.34 3.48
C ARG A 250 -7.15 -4.28 2.30
N GLU A 251 -8.19 -4.70 1.58
CA GLU A 251 -8.08 -5.53 0.38
C GLU A 251 -7.28 -4.83 -0.71
N ALA A 252 -7.50 -3.54 -0.95
CA ALA A 252 -6.70 -2.76 -1.91
C ALA A 252 -5.21 -2.69 -1.53
N VAL A 253 -4.90 -2.55 -0.23
CA VAL A 253 -3.52 -2.60 0.27
C VAL A 253 -2.93 -3.99 0.12
N GLN A 254 -3.66 -5.03 0.50
CA GLN A 254 -3.22 -6.42 0.38
C GLN A 254 -2.94 -6.80 -1.08
N GLU A 255 -3.80 -6.36 -2.00
CA GLU A 255 -3.61 -6.53 -3.43
C GLU A 255 -2.32 -5.85 -3.89
N GLN A 256 -2.11 -4.59 -3.50
CA GLN A 256 -0.91 -3.85 -3.89
C GLN A 256 0.38 -4.46 -3.35
N VAL A 257 0.37 -4.94 -2.10
CA VAL A 257 1.50 -5.67 -1.51
C VAL A 257 1.79 -6.95 -2.29
N ARG A 258 0.75 -7.69 -2.69
CA ARG A 258 0.89 -8.89 -3.51
C ARG A 258 1.49 -8.59 -4.88
N GLU A 259 0.96 -7.58 -5.59
CA GLU A 259 1.46 -7.13 -6.89
C GLU A 259 2.97 -6.78 -6.80
N LEU A 260 3.37 -5.98 -5.80
CA LEU A 260 4.76 -5.57 -5.60
C LEU A 260 5.67 -6.77 -5.28
N ASN A 261 5.20 -7.70 -4.46
CA ASN A 261 5.93 -8.93 -4.16
C ASN A 261 6.11 -9.81 -5.41
N ASP A 262 5.08 -9.91 -6.25
CA ASP A 262 5.14 -10.67 -7.50
C ASP A 262 6.06 -9.99 -8.52
N GLU A 263 6.05 -8.66 -8.63
CA GLU A 263 7.02 -7.91 -9.43
C GLU A 263 8.47 -8.16 -8.99
N ASP A 264 8.75 -8.09 -7.69
CA ASP A 264 10.09 -8.37 -7.15
C ASP A 264 10.50 -9.83 -7.42
N HIS A 265 9.55 -10.77 -7.32
CA HIS A 265 9.80 -12.17 -7.63
C HIS A 265 10.13 -12.36 -9.12
N GLN A 266 9.38 -11.73 -10.03
CA GLN A 266 9.64 -11.78 -11.46
C GLN A 266 11.00 -11.15 -11.81
N ARG A 267 11.36 -10.01 -11.21
CA ARG A 267 12.69 -9.40 -11.38
C ARG A 267 13.80 -10.32 -10.88
N LEU A 268 13.61 -11.01 -9.74
CA LEU A 268 14.57 -12.00 -9.25
C LEU A 268 14.72 -13.17 -10.21
N VAL A 269 13.61 -13.68 -10.75
CA VAL A 269 13.60 -14.74 -11.76
C VAL A 269 14.38 -14.30 -13.00
N GLN A 270 14.09 -13.13 -13.56
CA GLN A 270 14.78 -12.60 -14.74
C GLN A 270 16.28 -12.40 -14.49
N LEU A 271 16.66 -11.83 -13.33
CA LEU A 271 18.05 -11.64 -12.94
C LEU A 271 18.79 -13.00 -12.87
N THR A 272 18.18 -13.97 -12.21
CA THR A 272 18.77 -15.30 -11.99
C THR A 272 18.81 -16.09 -13.29
N GLU A 273 17.76 -16.06 -14.09
CA GLU A 273 17.71 -16.74 -15.38
C GLU A 273 18.80 -16.18 -16.32
N ALA A 274 18.80 -14.86 -16.55
CA ALA A 274 19.66 -14.23 -17.54
C ALA A 274 21.15 -14.27 -17.16
N ARG A 275 21.49 -14.14 -15.87
CA ARG A 275 22.88 -14.00 -15.43
C ARG A 275 23.47 -15.25 -14.77
N LEU A 276 22.65 -16.24 -14.43
CA LEU A 276 23.11 -17.47 -13.77
C LEU A 276 22.70 -18.72 -14.53
N ILE A 277 21.40 -18.98 -14.66
CA ILE A 277 20.89 -20.26 -15.17
C ILE A 277 21.21 -20.42 -16.67
N MET A 278 20.89 -19.42 -17.48
CA MET A 278 21.09 -19.46 -18.93
C MET A 278 22.58 -19.59 -19.31
N PRO A 279 23.51 -18.75 -18.77
CA PRO A 279 24.93 -18.94 -19.02
C PRO A 279 25.44 -20.32 -18.58
N PHE A 280 25.01 -20.81 -17.42
CA PHE A 280 25.43 -22.13 -16.92
C PHE A 280 24.97 -23.25 -17.87
N GLN A 281 23.72 -23.22 -18.33
CA GLN A 281 23.19 -24.20 -19.29
C GLN A 281 23.97 -24.19 -20.62
N LEU A 282 24.36 -23.02 -21.12
CA LEU A 282 25.19 -22.91 -22.31
C LEU A 282 26.57 -23.55 -22.10
N TYR A 283 27.20 -23.37 -20.94
CA TYR A 283 28.47 -24.05 -20.63
C TYR A 283 28.29 -25.57 -20.48
N VAL A 284 27.23 -26.04 -19.84
CA VAL A 284 26.89 -27.47 -19.75
C VAL A 284 26.79 -28.08 -21.16
N ALA A 285 26.10 -27.42 -22.07
CA ALA A 285 25.95 -27.88 -23.45
C ALA A 285 27.31 -27.93 -24.19
N GLY A 286 28.15 -26.91 -24.03
CA GLY A 286 29.48 -26.84 -24.67
C GLY A 286 30.41 -27.94 -24.15
N ILE A 287 30.50 -28.09 -22.82
CA ILE A 287 31.29 -29.14 -22.17
C ILE A 287 30.82 -30.53 -22.61
N SER A 288 29.52 -30.73 -22.78
CA SER A 288 28.96 -32.01 -23.22
C SER A 288 29.34 -32.39 -24.65
N SER A 289 29.72 -31.42 -25.48
CA SER A 289 30.23 -31.67 -26.84
C SER A 289 31.73 -32.01 -26.93
N ILE A 290 32.45 -32.03 -25.81
CA ILE A 290 33.89 -32.32 -25.78
C ILE A 290 34.13 -33.83 -25.69
N GLU A 291 34.95 -34.35 -26.60
CA GLU A 291 35.32 -35.78 -26.64
C GLU A 291 36.57 -36.10 -25.78
N ASP A 292 37.54 -35.18 -25.71
CA ASP A 292 38.75 -35.37 -24.90
C ASP A 292 38.41 -35.32 -23.40
N ALA A 293 38.45 -36.48 -22.73
CA ALA A 293 38.03 -36.60 -21.33
C ALA A 293 38.83 -35.69 -20.37
N THR A 294 40.13 -35.49 -20.63
CA THR A 294 40.97 -34.62 -19.81
C THR A 294 40.57 -33.15 -19.98
N LEU A 295 40.37 -32.70 -21.22
CA LEU A 295 39.88 -31.35 -21.50
C LEU A 295 38.51 -31.15 -20.88
N LYS A 296 37.59 -32.10 -21.05
CA LYS A 296 36.25 -32.05 -20.45
C LYS A 296 36.32 -31.82 -18.93
N GLN A 297 37.11 -32.62 -18.22
CA GLN A 297 37.30 -32.46 -16.78
C GLN A 297 37.87 -31.08 -16.42
N HIS A 298 38.87 -30.59 -17.15
CA HIS A 298 39.44 -29.27 -16.88
C HIS A 298 38.44 -28.13 -17.11
N LEU A 299 37.57 -28.24 -18.12
CA LEU A 299 36.51 -27.25 -18.37
C LEU A 299 35.43 -27.31 -17.29
N GLU A 300 35.03 -28.52 -16.87
CA GLU A 300 34.12 -28.73 -15.75
C GLU A 300 34.63 -28.08 -14.46
N ASP A 301 35.90 -28.32 -14.12
CA ASP A 301 36.55 -27.73 -12.94
C ASP A 301 36.61 -26.19 -13.06
N PHE A 302 37.03 -25.67 -14.22
CA PHE A 302 37.16 -24.23 -14.44
C PHE A 302 35.82 -23.49 -14.34
N VAL A 303 34.77 -24.02 -15.00
CA VAL A 303 33.42 -23.44 -14.92
C VAL A 303 32.86 -23.57 -13.51
N ALA A 304 33.06 -24.71 -12.83
CA ALA A 304 32.63 -24.86 -11.45
C ALA A 304 33.31 -23.84 -10.52
N ASP A 305 34.61 -23.60 -10.66
CA ASP A 305 35.35 -22.61 -9.88
C ASP A 305 34.81 -21.19 -10.12
N HIS A 306 34.72 -20.78 -11.38
CA HIS A 306 34.24 -19.45 -11.76
C HIS A 306 32.83 -19.17 -11.21
N PHE A 307 31.90 -20.12 -11.36
CA PHE A 307 30.53 -19.92 -10.87
C PHE A 307 30.45 -19.88 -9.34
N ARG A 308 31.22 -20.72 -8.63
CA ARG A 308 31.22 -20.76 -7.17
C ARG A 308 31.84 -19.51 -6.54
N LEU A 309 32.96 -19.05 -7.11
CA LEU A 309 33.76 -17.98 -6.52
C LEU A 309 33.31 -16.59 -6.95
N GLU A 310 32.76 -16.44 -8.16
CA GLU A 310 32.48 -15.13 -8.75
C GLU A 310 31.00 -14.95 -9.05
N VAL A 311 30.43 -15.78 -9.93
CA VAL A 311 29.07 -15.56 -10.46
C VAL A 311 28.01 -15.65 -9.36
N VAL A 312 27.97 -16.75 -8.60
CA VAL A 312 26.94 -16.94 -7.56
C VAL A 312 27.00 -15.85 -6.49
N PRO A 313 28.16 -15.52 -5.89
CA PRO A 313 28.26 -14.40 -4.94
C PRO A 313 27.80 -13.07 -5.52
N GLN A 314 28.15 -12.75 -6.77
CA GLN A 314 27.73 -11.52 -7.44
C GLN A 314 26.22 -11.45 -7.66
N ILE A 315 25.58 -12.54 -8.09
CA ILE A 315 24.12 -12.57 -8.30
C ILE A 315 23.37 -12.43 -6.97
N VAL A 316 23.82 -13.11 -5.91
CA VAL A 316 23.22 -12.96 -4.57
C VAL A 316 23.39 -11.52 -4.07
N LYS A 317 24.56 -10.92 -4.29
CA LYS A 317 24.81 -9.51 -3.95
C LYS A 317 23.89 -8.58 -4.72
N ALA A 318 23.78 -8.74 -6.05
CA ALA A 318 22.91 -7.93 -6.90
C ALA A 318 21.43 -8.05 -6.50
N ALA A 319 20.95 -9.26 -6.18
CA ALA A 319 19.59 -9.47 -5.71
C ALA A 319 19.29 -8.73 -4.38
N ARG A 320 20.28 -8.64 -3.48
CA ARG A 320 20.17 -7.89 -2.23
C ARG A 320 20.21 -6.38 -2.46
N GLU A 321 21.13 -5.90 -3.29
CA GLU A 321 21.25 -4.47 -3.62
C GLU A 321 20.01 -3.92 -4.34
N GLN A 322 19.31 -4.77 -5.10
CA GLN A 322 18.04 -4.44 -5.74
C GLN A 322 16.81 -4.71 -4.86
N SER A 323 17.01 -5.05 -3.58
CA SER A 323 15.93 -5.37 -2.63
C SER A 323 14.97 -6.48 -3.07
N LEU A 324 15.38 -7.38 -3.96
CA LEU A 324 14.54 -8.45 -4.51
C LEU A 324 14.34 -9.63 -3.55
N LEU A 325 15.00 -9.60 -2.39
CA LEU A 325 14.93 -10.62 -1.33
C LEU A 325 14.13 -10.09 -0.12
N SER A 326 13.02 -9.44 -0.40
CA SER A 326 12.08 -8.88 0.59
C SER A 326 11.36 -9.98 1.39
N ASP A 327 10.98 -11.07 0.72
CA ASP A 327 10.40 -12.25 1.36
C ASP A 327 11.46 -13.13 2.06
N ARG A 328 11.17 -13.52 3.32
CA ARG A 328 12.08 -14.33 4.15
C ARG A 328 12.34 -15.73 3.57
N SER A 329 11.38 -16.32 2.86
CA SER A 329 11.56 -17.61 2.21
C SER A 329 12.50 -17.48 1.01
N ARG A 330 12.35 -16.44 0.19
CA ARG A 330 13.25 -16.15 -0.95
C ARG A 330 14.68 -15.87 -0.49
N GLU A 331 14.85 -15.06 0.55
CA GLU A 331 16.17 -14.79 1.14
C GLU A 331 16.83 -16.08 1.63
N ARG A 332 16.11 -16.89 2.40
CA ARG A 332 16.61 -18.18 2.90
C ARG A 332 16.99 -19.13 1.77
N ASP A 333 16.22 -19.16 0.69
CA ASP A 333 16.47 -20.02 -0.45
C ASP A 333 17.71 -19.60 -1.23
N MET A 334 17.92 -18.29 -1.42
CA MET A 334 19.14 -17.75 -2.04
C MET A 334 20.38 -17.94 -1.17
N ASP A 335 20.26 -17.79 0.15
CA ASP A 335 21.36 -18.03 1.08
C ASP A 335 21.74 -19.51 1.14
N LYS A 336 20.74 -20.40 1.19
CA LYS A 336 20.97 -21.84 1.11
C LYS A 336 21.63 -22.21 -0.22
N PHE A 337 21.14 -21.67 -1.33
CA PHE A 337 21.74 -21.88 -2.65
C PHE A 337 23.21 -21.44 -2.68
N ARG A 338 23.51 -20.24 -2.18
CA ARG A 338 24.89 -19.73 -2.07
C ARG A 338 25.79 -20.68 -1.29
N THR A 339 25.39 -21.10 -0.08
CA THR A 339 26.17 -22.02 0.76
C THR A 339 26.37 -23.36 0.05
N THR A 340 25.30 -23.98 -0.44
CA THR A 340 25.40 -25.30 -1.11
C THR A 340 26.22 -25.26 -2.39
N SER A 341 26.21 -24.13 -3.11
CA SER A 341 27.03 -23.95 -4.31
C SER A 341 28.50 -23.81 -3.95
N ALA A 342 28.83 -23.04 -2.91
CA ALA A 342 30.21 -22.93 -2.40
C ALA A 342 30.78 -24.29 -1.95
N GLU A 343 29.95 -25.16 -1.38
CA GLU A 343 30.31 -26.51 -0.94
C GLU A 343 30.33 -27.56 -2.08
N ALA A 344 29.83 -27.22 -3.27
CA ALA A 344 29.76 -28.16 -4.39
C ALA A 344 31.17 -28.52 -4.85
N LYS A 345 31.57 -29.79 -4.69
CA LYS A 345 32.95 -30.26 -4.95
C LYS A 345 33.30 -30.43 -6.42
N ASN A 346 32.30 -30.54 -7.29
CA ASN A 346 32.47 -30.79 -8.72
C ASN A 346 31.33 -30.20 -9.52
N PHE A 347 31.49 -30.20 -10.85
CA PHE A 347 30.54 -29.62 -11.80
C PHE A 347 29.14 -30.24 -11.71
N ALA A 348 29.04 -31.57 -11.56
CA ALA A 348 27.75 -32.26 -11.41
C ALA A 348 26.99 -31.84 -10.14
N ALA A 349 27.69 -31.67 -9.01
CA ALA A 349 27.10 -31.17 -7.77
C ALA A 349 26.59 -29.73 -7.94
N LEU A 350 27.34 -28.89 -8.65
CA LEU A 350 26.92 -27.52 -8.96
C LEU A 350 25.68 -27.50 -9.87
N GLN A 351 25.64 -28.34 -10.91
CA GLN A 351 24.48 -28.49 -11.79
C GLN A 351 23.22 -28.94 -11.02
N ALA A 352 23.37 -29.81 -10.03
CA ALA A 352 22.28 -30.21 -9.14
C ALA A 352 21.79 -29.04 -8.26
N CYS A 353 22.70 -28.16 -7.81
CA CYS A 353 22.33 -26.93 -7.08
C CYS A 353 21.56 -25.95 -7.97
N MET A 354 22.03 -25.72 -9.20
CA MET A 354 21.33 -24.87 -10.19
C MET A 354 19.93 -25.39 -10.48
N SER A 355 19.79 -26.69 -10.71
CA SER A 355 18.48 -27.33 -10.98
C SER A 355 17.51 -27.20 -9.80
N LYS A 356 18.02 -27.26 -8.55
CA LYS A 356 17.20 -27.04 -7.35
C LYS A 356 16.75 -25.59 -7.25
N LEU A 357 17.63 -24.62 -7.52
CA LEU A 357 17.29 -23.20 -7.53
C LEU A 357 16.24 -22.89 -8.61
N GLN A 358 16.46 -23.38 -9.83
CA GLN A 358 15.54 -23.20 -10.95
C GLN A 358 14.11 -23.66 -10.59
N LYS A 359 13.99 -24.84 -9.97
CA LYS A 359 12.70 -25.36 -9.49
C LYS A 359 12.08 -24.51 -8.38
N LYS A 360 12.89 -24.05 -7.42
CA LYS A 360 12.42 -23.21 -6.31
C LYS A 360 11.89 -21.85 -6.77
N LEU A 361 12.57 -21.24 -7.73
CA LEU A 361 12.19 -19.98 -8.33
C LEU A 361 11.16 -20.13 -9.47
N LYS A 362 10.71 -21.35 -9.75
CA LYS A 362 9.77 -21.66 -10.85
C LYS A 362 10.21 -21.10 -12.20
N ILE A 363 11.51 -21.10 -12.46
CA ILE A 363 12.07 -20.64 -13.74
C ILE A 363 11.76 -21.72 -14.78
N GLU A 364 11.01 -21.34 -15.81
CA GLU A 364 10.66 -22.24 -16.90
C GLU A 364 11.92 -22.67 -17.69
N VAL A 365 11.83 -23.79 -18.39
CA VAL A 365 12.92 -24.21 -19.27
C VAL A 365 12.86 -23.33 -20.52
N ALA A 366 13.92 -22.56 -20.75
CA ALA A 366 13.99 -21.68 -21.90
C ALA A 366 13.86 -22.45 -23.22
N SER A 367 13.12 -21.86 -24.17
CA SER A 367 12.99 -22.43 -25.50
C SER A 367 14.33 -22.42 -26.25
N SER A 368 14.51 -23.34 -27.19
CA SER A 368 15.74 -23.41 -28.01
C SER A 368 16.09 -22.07 -28.67
N GLU A 369 15.10 -21.31 -29.12
CA GLU A 369 15.30 -19.99 -29.71
C GLU A 369 15.84 -18.96 -28.72
N VAL A 370 15.32 -18.93 -27.49
CA VAL A 370 15.82 -18.03 -26.43
C VAL A 370 17.27 -18.37 -26.07
N VAL A 371 17.60 -19.67 -25.99
CA VAL A 371 18.97 -20.15 -25.71
C VAL A 371 19.93 -19.75 -26.83
N LYS A 372 19.56 -19.94 -28.11
CA LYS A 372 20.36 -19.51 -29.26
C LYS A 372 20.61 -18.00 -29.25
N HIS A 373 19.57 -17.21 -28.95
CA HIS A 373 19.69 -15.75 -28.91
C HIS A 373 20.57 -15.28 -27.75
N ALA A 374 20.46 -15.91 -26.57
CA ALA A 374 21.32 -15.65 -25.43
C ALA A 374 22.79 -15.94 -25.77
N LYS A 375 23.07 -17.11 -26.35
CA LYS A 375 24.40 -17.49 -26.84
C LYS A 375 24.96 -16.44 -27.80
N TYR A 376 24.17 -16.02 -28.79
CA TYR A 376 24.59 -15.02 -29.77
C TYR A 376 24.93 -13.68 -29.13
N ARG A 377 24.08 -13.18 -28.22
CA ARG A 377 24.35 -11.94 -27.47
C ARG A 377 25.64 -12.04 -26.66
N THR A 378 25.90 -13.19 -26.03
CA THR A 378 27.15 -13.44 -25.31
C THR A 378 28.37 -13.40 -26.24
N LEU A 379 28.30 -14.04 -27.41
CA LEU A 379 29.39 -14.01 -28.39
C LEU A 379 29.64 -12.59 -28.94
N GLN A 380 28.60 -11.80 -29.17
CA GLN A 380 28.74 -10.39 -29.54
C GLN A 380 29.43 -9.57 -28.45
N ALA A 381 29.07 -9.80 -27.19
CA ALA A 381 29.71 -9.13 -26.05
C ALA A 381 31.20 -9.50 -25.94
N ALA A 382 31.53 -10.78 -26.16
CA ALA A 382 32.92 -11.26 -26.19
C ALA A 382 33.74 -10.60 -27.32
N VAL A 383 33.20 -10.54 -28.55
CA VAL A 383 33.87 -9.83 -29.67
C VAL A 383 34.09 -8.35 -29.33
N LYS A 384 33.13 -7.71 -28.67
CA LYS A 384 33.27 -6.31 -28.25
C LYS A 384 34.35 -6.14 -27.18
N SER A 385 34.43 -7.04 -26.19
CA SER A 385 35.44 -6.97 -25.13
C SER A 385 36.85 -7.25 -25.66
N MET A 386 37.00 -8.15 -26.63
CA MET A 386 38.28 -8.46 -27.28
C MET A 386 38.99 -7.23 -27.86
N ARG A 387 38.27 -6.20 -28.28
CA ARG A 387 38.85 -4.94 -28.81
C ARG A 387 39.64 -4.15 -27.77
N HIS A 388 39.36 -4.38 -26.49
CA HIS A 388 39.99 -3.69 -25.38
C HIS A 388 41.01 -4.57 -24.65
N MET A 389 41.17 -5.84 -25.05
CA MET A 389 42.17 -6.73 -24.47
C MET A 389 43.56 -6.38 -24.98
N SER A 390 44.48 -6.14 -24.05
CA SER A 390 45.88 -5.82 -24.36
C SER A 390 46.76 -7.07 -24.49
N ARG A 391 46.37 -8.17 -23.85
CA ARG A 391 47.14 -9.41 -23.80
C ARG A 391 46.69 -10.37 -24.89
N GLY A 392 47.63 -10.81 -25.73
CA GLY A 392 47.29 -11.66 -26.87
C GLY A 392 46.86 -13.08 -26.53
N SER A 393 47.29 -13.63 -25.40
CA SER A 393 46.75 -14.91 -24.90
C SER A 393 45.26 -14.84 -24.67
N ASP A 394 44.74 -13.71 -24.16
CA ASP A 394 43.34 -13.56 -23.79
C ASP A 394 42.49 -13.41 -25.06
N VAL A 395 43.01 -12.69 -26.05
CA VAL A 395 42.41 -12.58 -27.39
C VAL A 395 42.37 -13.94 -28.09
N LEU A 396 43.48 -14.69 -28.12
CA LEU A 396 43.52 -16.03 -28.71
C LEU A 396 42.52 -16.97 -28.03
N GLN A 397 42.46 -16.92 -26.70
CA GLN A 397 41.58 -17.79 -25.93
C GLN A 397 40.10 -17.50 -26.22
N ASN A 398 39.70 -16.23 -26.25
CA ASN A 398 38.33 -15.82 -26.61
C ASN A 398 37.99 -16.20 -28.06
N LEU A 399 38.94 -16.06 -29.00
CA LEU A 399 38.75 -16.51 -30.38
C LEU A 399 38.44 -18.02 -30.44
N ILE A 400 39.21 -18.85 -29.74
CA ILE A 400 38.99 -20.31 -29.72
C ILE A 400 37.61 -20.64 -29.14
N TRP A 401 37.18 -19.95 -28.07
CA TRP A 401 35.84 -20.14 -27.50
C TRP A 401 34.73 -19.80 -28.50
N ILE A 402 34.85 -18.68 -29.21
CA ILE A 402 33.87 -18.25 -30.22
C ILE A 402 33.82 -19.25 -31.39
N LEU A 403 34.98 -19.72 -31.84
CA LEU A 403 35.08 -20.71 -32.91
C LEU A 403 34.44 -22.04 -32.51
N LEU A 404 34.70 -22.57 -31.31
CA LEU A 404 34.05 -23.79 -30.83
C LEU A 404 32.54 -23.58 -30.61
N ALA A 405 32.13 -22.40 -30.12
CA ALA A 405 30.72 -22.07 -29.95
C ALA A 405 29.98 -22.05 -31.30
N ARG A 406 30.63 -21.71 -32.41
CA ARG A 406 30.02 -21.83 -33.75
C ARG A 406 29.54 -23.25 -34.08
N HIS A 407 30.27 -24.27 -33.62
CA HIS A 407 30.07 -25.67 -33.99
C HIS A 407 29.34 -26.51 -32.92
N SER A 408 28.84 -25.89 -31.85
CA SER A 408 28.12 -26.57 -30.78
C SER A 408 26.88 -25.78 -30.34
N GLU A 409 26.02 -26.36 -29.51
CA GLU A 409 24.87 -25.63 -28.95
C GLU A 409 25.26 -24.72 -27.77
N GLY A 410 26.48 -24.86 -27.25
CA GLY A 410 26.92 -24.23 -26.01
C GLY A 410 27.97 -23.14 -26.15
N LEU A 411 28.49 -22.74 -24.99
CA LEU A 411 29.62 -21.82 -24.82
C LEU A 411 30.79 -22.55 -24.16
N PHE A 412 31.98 -21.98 -24.28
CA PHE A 412 33.21 -22.53 -23.72
C PHE A 412 33.92 -21.50 -22.87
N MET A 413 34.55 -22.00 -21.82
CA MET A 413 35.40 -21.21 -20.94
C MET A 413 36.47 -22.13 -20.38
N SER A 414 37.73 -21.71 -20.43
CA SER A 414 38.87 -22.54 -20.07
C SER A 414 39.95 -21.74 -19.38
N SER A 415 40.99 -22.41 -18.90
CA SER A 415 42.23 -21.76 -18.49
C SER A 415 43.24 -21.73 -19.64
N GLY A 416 44.24 -20.84 -19.57
CA GLY A 416 45.27 -20.71 -20.60
C GLY A 416 46.11 -21.98 -20.81
N LYS A 417 46.25 -22.85 -19.79
CA LYS A 417 46.95 -24.15 -19.93
C LYS A 417 46.25 -25.12 -20.88
N ASP A 418 44.96 -24.93 -21.13
CA ASP A 418 44.15 -25.82 -21.96
C ASP A 418 44.13 -25.39 -23.43
N THR A 419 44.79 -24.28 -23.79
CA THR A 419 44.80 -23.71 -25.15
C THR A 419 45.14 -24.75 -26.22
N SER A 420 46.22 -25.53 -26.05
CA SER A 420 46.60 -26.54 -27.04
C SER A 420 45.55 -27.66 -27.20
N ARG A 421 44.88 -28.05 -26.12
CA ARG A 421 43.81 -29.05 -26.17
C ARG A 421 42.55 -28.48 -26.82
N MET A 422 42.23 -27.22 -26.55
CA MET A 422 41.11 -26.51 -27.18
C MET A 422 41.32 -26.33 -28.69
N ILE A 423 42.54 -26.02 -29.14
CA ILE A 423 42.89 -25.97 -30.58
C ILE A 423 42.74 -27.36 -31.22
N LYS A 424 43.21 -28.41 -30.52
CA LYS A 424 43.03 -29.79 -30.98
C LYS A 424 41.54 -30.15 -31.09
N GLN A 425 40.72 -29.77 -30.11
CA GLN A 425 39.27 -29.97 -30.19
C GLN A 425 38.68 -29.25 -31.41
N TYR A 426 39.06 -27.99 -31.64
CA TYR A 426 38.59 -27.25 -32.81
C TYR A 426 39.02 -27.90 -34.13
N SER A 427 40.21 -28.49 -34.21
CA SER A 427 40.65 -29.23 -35.40
C SER A 427 39.79 -30.46 -35.73
N ILE A 428 39.04 -30.99 -34.75
CA ILE A 428 38.13 -32.13 -34.95
C ILE A 428 36.78 -31.65 -35.50
N VAL A 429 36.26 -30.53 -34.99
CA VAL A 429 34.88 -30.06 -35.26
C VAL A 429 34.78 -28.91 -36.26
N GLY A 430 35.89 -28.22 -36.53
CA GLY A 430 35.94 -26.95 -37.26
C GLY A 430 36.81 -26.99 -38.50
N ASP A 431 37.27 -25.81 -38.90
CA ASP A 431 38.07 -25.60 -40.11
C ASP A 431 39.58 -25.87 -39.88
N ALA A 432 40.19 -26.67 -40.75
CA ALA A 432 41.58 -27.11 -40.63
C ALA A 432 42.60 -25.98 -40.87
N GLU A 433 42.30 -25.04 -41.76
CA GLU A 433 43.15 -23.88 -42.03
C GLU A 433 43.17 -22.96 -40.80
N MET A 434 41.99 -22.63 -40.26
CA MET A 434 41.87 -21.86 -39.04
C MET A 434 42.55 -22.56 -37.85
N ALA A 435 42.46 -23.89 -37.72
CA ALA A 435 43.17 -24.63 -36.68
C ALA A 435 44.70 -24.50 -36.79
N THR A 436 45.23 -24.43 -38.01
CA THR A 436 46.66 -24.17 -38.28
C THR A 436 47.01 -22.74 -37.84
N ASN A 437 46.21 -21.74 -38.22
CA ASN A 437 46.41 -20.35 -37.82
C ASN A 437 46.41 -20.18 -36.28
N LEU A 438 45.47 -20.84 -35.59
CA LEU A 438 45.42 -20.86 -34.12
C LEU A 438 46.71 -21.43 -33.50
N SER A 439 47.27 -22.49 -34.09
CA SER A 439 48.53 -23.09 -33.63
C SER A 439 49.71 -22.13 -33.83
N THR A 440 49.77 -21.46 -34.99
CA THR A 440 50.79 -20.45 -35.29
C THR A 440 50.72 -19.27 -34.33
N TRP A 441 49.53 -18.69 -34.12
CA TRP A 441 49.36 -17.58 -33.16
C TRP A 441 49.73 -17.97 -31.73
N ARG A 442 49.38 -19.19 -31.30
CA ARG A 442 49.82 -19.71 -30.00
C ARG A 442 51.34 -19.73 -29.88
N ASP A 443 52.03 -20.21 -30.91
CA ASP A 443 53.49 -20.35 -30.89
C ASP A 443 54.20 -18.99 -30.91
N LEU A 444 53.69 -18.02 -31.68
CA LEU A 444 54.14 -16.63 -31.65
C LEU A 444 53.96 -16.00 -30.26
N LEU A 445 52.78 -16.18 -29.64
CA LEU A 445 52.50 -15.69 -28.29
C LEU A 445 53.41 -16.31 -27.24
N LYS A 446 53.73 -17.59 -27.39
CA LYS A 446 54.66 -18.31 -26.49
C LYS A 446 56.10 -17.82 -26.66
N ALA A 447 56.50 -17.47 -27.88
CA ALA A 447 57.80 -16.89 -28.18
C ALA A 447 57.91 -15.41 -27.76
N GLY A 448 56.78 -14.73 -27.52
CA GLY A 448 56.74 -13.29 -27.27
C GLY A 448 56.93 -12.47 -28.55
N GLU A 449 56.72 -13.09 -29.71
CA GLU A 449 56.94 -12.52 -31.04
C GLU A 449 55.64 -12.03 -31.70
N GLN A 450 54.52 -12.00 -30.95
CA GLN A 450 53.24 -11.54 -31.48
C GLN A 450 53.30 -10.07 -31.89
N THR A 451 52.76 -9.77 -33.06
CA THR A 451 52.62 -8.40 -33.56
C THR A 451 51.21 -7.86 -33.29
N LYS A 452 51.04 -6.55 -33.50
CA LYS A 452 49.71 -5.93 -33.45
C LYS A 452 48.80 -6.43 -34.59
N ASP A 453 49.38 -6.83 -35.71
CA ASP A 453 48.62 -7.36 -36.84
C ASP A 453 48.07 -8.75 -36.53
N ASP A 454 48.82 -9.59 -35.81
CA ASP A 454 48.33 -10.88 -35.32
C ASP A 454 47.11 -10.69 -34.38
N MET A 455 47.18 -9.70 -33.50
CA MET A 455 46.07 -9.34 -32.60
C MET A 455 44.82 -8.91 -33.38
N ASN A 456 44.99 -8.02 -34.35
CA ASN A 456 43.91 -7.53 -35.20
C ASN A 456 43.31 -8.69 -36.03
N ALA A 457 44.15 -9.58 -36.55
CA ALA A 457 43.73 -10.75 -37.31
C ALA A 457 42.87 -11.70 -36.45
N MET A 458 43.27 -11.97 -35.21
CA MET A 458 42.48 -12.77 -34.27
C MET A 458 41.12 -12.12 -33.95
N GLN A 459 41.10 -10.80 -33.70
CA GLN A 459 39.88 -10.05 -33.42
C GLN A 459 38.92 -10.03 -34.63
N GLU A 460 39.45 -9.85 -35.83
CA GLU A 460 38.67 -9.83 -37.06
C GLU A 460 38.11 -11.22 -37.39
N ALA A 461 38.89 -12.30 -37.16
CA ALA A 461 38.40 -13.66 -37.28
C ALA A 461 37.21 -13.93 -36.33
N ALA A 462 37.32 -13.53 -35.07
CA ALA A 462 36.23 -13.68 -34.10
C ALA A 462 34.97 -12.90 -34.52
N LYS A 463 35.15 -11.66 -34.99
CA LYS A 463 34.06 -10.81 -35.47
C LYS A 463 33.31 -11.44 -36.65
N ARG A 464 34.03 -11.93 -37.66
CA ARG A 464 33.42 -12.58 -38.84
C ARG A 464 32.57 -13.78 -38.46
N VAL A 465 33.06 -14.62 -37.55
CA VAL A 465 32.32 -15.80 -37.06
C VAL A 465 30.99 -15.40 -36.44
N VAL A 466 30.97 -14.35 -35.60
CA VAL A 466 29.74 -13.88 -34.97
C VAL A 466 28.80 -13.20 -35.98
N GLU A 467 29.33 -12.44 -36.93
CA GLU A 467 28.53 -11.82 -37.99
C GLU A 467 27.81 -12.88 -38.85
N GLU A 468 28.47 -13.98 -39.18
CA GLU A 468 27.90 -15.11 -39.93
C GLU A 468 26.79 -15.87 -39.18
N LEU A 469 26.75 -15.82 -37.84
CA LEU A 469 25.67 -16.42 -37.05
C LEU A 469 24.37 -15.58 -37.10
N THR A 470 24.46 -14.29 -37.43
CA THR A 470 23.33 -13.33 -37.43
C THR A 470 22.21 -13.66 -38.43
N PRO A 471 22.51 -13.99 -39.71
CA PRO A 471 21.47 -14.28 -40.69
C PRO A 471 20.72 -15.57 -40.40
N LEU A 472 21.36 -16.53 -39.74
CA LEU A 472 20.76 -17.82 -39.38
C LEU A 472 19.62 -17.64 -38.38
N LEU A 473 19.83 -16.78 -37.37
CA LEU A 473 18.80 -16.45 -36.38
C LEU A 473 17.59 -15.73 -36.98
N ARG A 474 17.79 -14.86 -37.98
CA ARG A 474 16.69 -14.15 -38.67
C ARG A 474 15.88 -15.05 -39.61
N ARG A 475 16.49 -16.08 -40.18
CA ARG A 475 15.80 -17.02 -41.08
C ARG A 475 14.97 -18.05 -40.32
N GLU A 476 15.44 -18.51 -39.15
CA GLU A 476 14.70 -19.49 -38.35
C GLU A 476 13.44 -18.89 -37.70
N SER A 477 13.53 -17.64 -37.26
CA SER A 477 12.39 -16.91 -36.66
C SER A 477 11.26 -16.59 -37.65
N SER A 478 11.58 -16.45 -38.95
CA SER A 478 10.55 -16.20 -39.98
C SER A 478 9.82 -17.46 -40.44
N VAL A 479 10.46 -18.63 -40.38
CA VAL A 479 9.83 -19.92 -40.74
C VAL A 479 8.91 -20.44 -39.63
N SER A 480 9.28 -20.27 -38.36
CA SER A 480 8.46 -20.71 -37.22
C SER A 480 7.11 -19.97 -37.13
N SER A 481 7.08 -18.70 -37.56
CA SER A 481 5.85 -17.87 -37.53
C SER A 481 4.82 -18.24 -38.59
N GLN A 482 5.16 -19.07 -39.59
CA GLN A 482 4.26 -19.44 -40.70
C GLN A 482 3.53 -20.79 -40.51
N HIS A 483 3.82 -21.55 -39.46
CA HIS A 483 3.29 -22.92 -39.30
C HIS A 483 2.34 -23.17 -38.10
N THR A 484 1.89 -22.14 -37.39
CA THR A 484 1.06 -22.30 -36.17
C THR A 484 -0.27 -21.55 -36.17
N ALA A 485 -0.82 -21.20 -37.33
CA ALA A 485 -2.21 -20.73 -37.42
C ALA A 485 -3.13 -21.79 -38.05
N PRO A 486 -3.83 -22.62 -37.25
CA PRO A 486 -5.00 -23.34 -37.77
C PRO A 486 -6.05 -22.30 -38.17
N ARG A 487 -6.42 -22.30 -39.46
CA ARG A 487 -7.52 -21.51 -40.02
C ARG A 487 -8.79 -21.74 -39.17
N PRO A 488 -9.34 -20.73 -38.48
CA PRO A 488 -10.65 -20.88 -37.85
C PRO A 488 -11.71 -20.89 -38.97
N ALA A 489 -12.38 -22.01 -39.12
CA ALA A 489 -13.56 -22.12 -39.96
C ALA A 489 -14.74 -21.42 -39.26
N GLY A 490 -15.21 -20.34 -39.87
CA GLY A 490 -16.59 -19.86 -39.80
C GLY A 490 -17.07 -19.26 -38.47
N ALA A 491 -17.06 -17.92 -38.38
CA ALA A 491 -18.04 -17.20 -37.58
C ALA A 491 -18.35 -15.84 -38.22
N ARG A 492 -19.65 -15.59 -38.40
CA ARG A 492 -20.25 -14.41 -39.01
C ARG A 492 -19.98 -13.14 -38.20
N SER A 493 -19.79 -12.06 -38.94
CA SER A 493 -19.61 -10.68 -38.53
C SER A 493 -20.84 -10.06 -37.86
N THR A 494 -20.60 -9.34 -36.76
CA THR A 494 -21.40 -8.19 -36.30
C THR A 494 -20.45 -7.08 -35.83
N PRO A 495 -20.68 -5.79 -36.16
CA PRO A 495 -19.74 -4.72 -35.84
C PRO A 495 -20.14 -4.02 -34.52
N LEU A 496 -19.18 -3.83 -33.61
CA LEU A 496 -19.32 -2.89 -32.50
C LEU A 496 -18.03 -2.06 -32.35
N SER A 497 -18.21 -0.79 -32.69
CA SER A 497 -17.71 0.44 -32.06
C SER A 497 -16.33 0.42 -31.39
N GLY A 498 -15.48 1.34 -31.84
CA GLY A 498 -14.09 1.43 -31.44
C GLY A 498 -13.88 1.97 -30.03
N ARG A 499 -12.87 1.41 -29.37
CA ARG A 499 -12.22 1.99 -28.20
C ARG A 499 -10.72 2.06 -28.50
N LYS A 500 -10.20 3.28 -28.64
CA LYS A 500 -8.78 3.55 -28.86
C LYS A 500 -8.01 3.14 -27.60
N SER A 501 -7.19 2.10 -27.71
CA SER A 501 -6.18 1.75 -26.72
C SER A 501 -4.88 2.47 -27.10
N SER A 502 -4.37 3.28 -26.18
CA SER A 502 -3.07 3.92 -26.25
C SER A 502 -1.99 2.88 -25.98
N HIS A 503 -1.25 2.49 -27.03
CA HIS A 503 -0.01 1.76 -26.89
C HIS A 503 1.03 2.62 -26.14
N ALA A 504 1.29 2.27 -24.89
CA ALA A 504 2.53 2.62 -24.21
C ALA A 504 3.64 1.77 -24.83
N THR A 505 4.59 2.43 -25.47
CA THR A 505 5.86 1.85 -25.91
C THR A 505 6.65 1.42 -24.70
N GLU A 506 6.81 0.11 -24.51
CA GLU A 506 7.79 -0.48 -23.61
C GLU A 506 9.19 -0.08 -24.08
N ASP A 507 9.82 0.78 -23.29
CA ASP A 507 11.21 1.17 -23.43
C ASP A 507 12.05 -0.03 -22.98
N VAL A 508 12.46 -0.87 -23.95
CA VAL A 508 13.38 -1.99 -23.73
C VAL A 508 14.72 -1.39 -23.32
N GLY A 509 14.90 -1.28 -22.00
CA GLY A 509 16.09 -0.76 -21.36
C GLY A 509 17.34 -1.38 -21.94
N ASN A 510 18.10 -0.55 -22.65
CA ASN A 510 19.41 -0.87 -23.20
C ASN A 510 20.40 -0.86 -22.03
N SER A 511 20.31 -1.85 -21.14
CA SER A 511 21.25 -2.00 -20.02
C SER A 511 22.63 -2.32 -20.59
N ALA A 512 23.59 -1.42 -20.37
CA ALA A 512 24.98 -1.64 -20.75
C ALA A 512 25.48 -2.98 -20.19
N PRO A 513 26.27 -3.76 -20.94
CA PRO A 513 26.86 -4.98 -20.40
C PRO A 513 27.72 -4.63 -19.17
N PRO A 514 27.60 -5.40 -18.08
CA PRO A 514 28.34 -5.14 -16.85
C PRO A 514 29.85 -5.17 -17.11
N LYS A 515 30.59 -4.29 -16.44
CA LYS A 515 32.08 -4.17 -16.49
C LYS A 515 32.84 -5.48 -16.20
N GLU A 516 32.14 -6.49 -15.69
CA GLU A 516 32.63 -7.75 -15.15
C GLU A 516 32.85 -8.85 -16.22
N TRP A 517 32.62 -8.57 -17.50
CA TRP A 517 32.94 -9.46 -18.64
C TRP A 517 34.35 -9.23 -19.21
N GLN A 518 35.22 -8.58 -18.45
CA GLN A 518 36.66 -8.51 -18.73
C GLN A 518 37.36 -9.44 -17.74
N PRO A 519 38.21 -10.37 -18.22
CA PRO A 519 39.04 -11.20 -17.33
C PRO A 519 39.96 -10.35 -16.45
#